data_AF-A0A328EJH3-F1
#
_entry.id   AF-A0A328EJH3-F1
#
_cell.length_a   1.000
_cell.length_b   1.000
_cell.length_c   1.000
_cell.angle_alpha   90.00
_cell.angle_beta   90.00
_cell.angle_gamma   90.00
#
_symmetry.space_group_name_H-M   'P 1'
#
loop_
_entity.id
_entity.type
_entity.pdbx_description
1 polymer ?
#
loop_
_entity_poly.entity_id
_entity_poly.type
_entity_poly.pdbx_seq_one_letter_code
_entity_poly.pdbx_strand_id
1 'polypeptide(L)'
;MLFLVLEDVSERSRICGKKSFLRQDSDFLAFLAVFVRGGYGKKMKSPKKFANFAILAILRVKSLRGFLLSMPKMMNTISKKTLLAALLVVSGGIGAVTLAQVDVKSNLTNAVQNIQKVYFTPNGLPSDDEILVEAYDGLVKISGRVLLQKDGDENLLTPEAGKTFIIQGKKNIVYGKDAFLLGGKLNKASTGSVEASIVGGYDGEVQTGVQYGTLVGGSYNKLGSGVSSAVIGGSENKVKGSHSFIGGGMLTEINGDGSFGAGKNVKAASNATDRVFLWSDNYSSWYRVDGNEMRLRPVKEETFLIRSLNGIGIGTNDPQLKQGVDVNGLVQIGDQVLACGGDAQGAMRYRNGCFCNCNGATWVAMNPSAKCLNVCRQ
;
A
#
# COMPACT_ATOMS: atom_id res chain seq x y z
N MET A 1 11.12 44.73 -45.37
CA MET A 1 11.25 44.13 -44.02
C MET A 1 9.96 43.38 -43.79
N LEU A 2 10.01 42.08 -43.57
CA LEU A 2 8.81 41.26 -43.31
C LEU A 2 8.92 40.75 -41.88
N PHE A 3 7.84 40.86 -41.10
CA PHE A 3 7.78 40.30 -39.76
C PHE A 3 7.12 38.93 -39.83
N LEU A 4 7.77 37.93 -39.23
CA LEU A 4 7.18 36.62 -39.00
C LEU A 4 6.66 36.60 -37.57
N VAL A 5 5.36 36.38 -37.42
CA VAL A 5 4.70 36.21 -36.13
C VAL A 5 4.42 34.72 -35.97
N LEU A 6 4.94 34.12 -34.90
CA LEU A 6 4.56 32.77 -34.50
C LEU A 6 3.65 32.90 -33.28
N GLU A 7 2.47 32.29 -33.37
CA GLU A 7 1.49 32.22 -32.29
C GLU A 7 1.77 30.97 -31.44
N ASP A 8 1.81 31.15 -30.12
CA ASP A 8 1.98 30.04 -29.18
C ASP A 8 0.61 29.37 -28.97
N VAL A 9 0.47 28.10 -29.36
CA VAL A 9 -0.78 27.35 -29.24
C VAL A 9 -0.66 26.36 -28.09
N SER A 10 -1.14 26.76 -26.91
CA SER A 10 -1.39 25.85 -25.80
C SER A 10 -2.75 25.15 -25.98
N GLU A 11 -2.72 23.83 -25.75
CA GLU A 11 -3.77 22.81 -25.58
C GLU A 11 -5.18 22.90 -26.23
N ARG A 12 -5.61 21.72 -26.71
CA ARG A 12 -6.85 21.44 -27.45
C ARG A 12 -8.13 21.71 -26.66
N SER A 13 -9.13 22.33 -27.31
CA SER A 13 -10.55 22.05 -27.04
C SER A 13 -11.24 21.54 -28.30
N ARG A 14 -11.73 20.29 -28.26
CA ARG A 14 -12.72 19.77 -29.21
C ARG A 14 -14.10 20.00 -28.59
N ILE A 15 -14.99 20.65 -29.33
CA ILE A 15 -16.44 20.35 -29.48
C ILE A 15 -16.95 21.29 -30.60
N CYS A 16 -17.57 20.73 -31.64
CA CYS A 16 -18.36 21.50 -32.61
C CYS A 16 -19.74 21.79 -32.04
N GLY A 17 -20.16 23.06 -32.05
CA GLY A 17 -21.54 23.44 -31.75
C GLY A 17 -21.74 24.96 -31.61
N LYS A 18 -22.14 25.60 -32.72
CA LYS A 18 -22.77 26.94 -32.88
C LYS A 18 -22.49 28.07 -31.84
N LYS A 19 -21.89 29.15 -32.38
CA LYS A 19 -21.97 30.57 -31.98
C LYS A 19 -21.55 30.94 -30.54
N SER A 20 -20.28 31.30 -30.34
CA SER A 20 -19.82 32.50 -29.60
C SER A 20 -18.29 32.51 -29.42
N PHE A 21 -17.67 33.69 -29.52
CA PHE A 21 -16.25 33.96 -29.28
C PHE A 21 -15.97 34.02 -27.77
N LEU A 22 -14.90 33.37 -27.30
CA LEU A 22 -14.17 33.75 -26.09
C LEU A 22 -12.68 33.89 -26.42
N ARG A 23 -12.10 35.00 -25.98
CA ARG A 23 -10.78 35.52 -26.30
C ARG A 23 -9.83 35.17 -25.16
N GLN A 24 -8.68 34.56 -25.44
CA GLN A 24 -7.63 34.32 -24.44
C GLN A 24 -6.33 34.99 -24.93
N ASP A 25 -5.73 35.82 -24.07
CA ASP A 25 -4.54 36.62 -24.36
C ASP A 25 -3.26 35.77 -24.23
N SER A 26 -2.66 35.40 -25.36
CA SER A 26 -1.33 34.77 -25.43
C SER A 26 -0.22 35.84 -25.56
N ASP A 27 0.92 35.66 -24.89
CA ASP A 27 2.15 36.44 -25.16
C ASP A 27 2.72 36.02 -26.53
N PHE A 28 3.10 36.99 -27.38
CA PHE A 28 3.65 36.72 -28.72
C PHE A 28 5.15 37.01 -28.81
N LEU A 29 5.86 36.22 -29.60
CA LEU A 29 7.26 36.47 -30.00
C LEU A 29 7.30 36.98 -31.45
N ALA A 30 7.81 38.19 -31.64
CA ALA A 30 7.93 38.83 -32.96
C ALA A 30 9.40 38.87 -33.40
N PHE A 31 9.66 38.38 -34.62
CA PHE A 31 11.00 38.37 -35.22
C PHE A 31 11.16 39.48 -36.26
N LEU A 32 12.25 40.23 -36.15
CA LEU A 32 12.62 41.26 -37.11
C LEU A 32 13.59 40.69 -38.14
N ALA A 33 13.11 40.36 -39.34
CA ALA A 33 13.93 39.77 -40.40
C ALA A 33 14.21 40.76 -41.55
N VAL A 34 15.48 40.82 -41.98
CA VAL A 34 15.91 41.57 -43.17
C VAL A 34 16.35 40.60 -44.27
N PHE A 35 15.78 40.76 -45.46
CA PHE A 35 16.17 40.03 -46.66
C PHE A 35 17.30 40.78 -47.37
N VAL A 36 18.44 40.14 -47.57
CA VAL A 36 19.59 40.74 -48.28
C VAL A 36 19.63 40.18 -49.71
N ARG A 37 19.51 41.07 -50.71
CA ARG A 37 19.50 40.71 -52.13
C ARG A 37 20.94 40.80 -52.69
N GLY A 38 21.63 39.68 -52.80
CA GLY A 38 23.00 39.62 -53.35
C GLY A 38 23.03 39.73 -54.89
N GLY A 39 23.96 40.54 -55.42
CA GLY A 39 24.00 40.97 -56.83
C GLY A 39 25.06 40.33 -57.76
N TYR A 40 24.74 40.44 -59.06
CA TYR A 40 25.47 40.36 -60.34
C TYR A 40 26.84 39.65 -60.52
N GLY A 41 26.86 38.68 -61.46
CA GLY A 41 28.06 38.28 -62.22
C GLY A 41 28.11 36.81 -62.67
N LYS A 42 27.91 36.56 -63.97
CA LYS A 42 28.05 35.30 -64.74
C LYS A 42 26.98 34.20 -64.56
N LYS A 43 26.57 33.64 -65.71
CA LYS A 43 25.45 32.69 -65.93
C LYS A 43 25.59 31.41 -65.09
N MET A 44 24.57 31.06 -64.31
CA MET A 44 24.40 29.74 -63.68
C MET A 44 23.04 29.13 -64.07
N LYS A 45 23.07 27.87 -64.53
CA LYS A 45 21.91 27.06 -64.93
C LYS A 45 21.36 26.26 -63.72
N SER A 46 20.38 26.78 -62.97
CA SER A 46 19.38 25.99 -62.19
C SER A 46 18.39 26.91 -61.44
N PRO A 47 17.11 26.51 -61.18
CA PRO A 47 16.08 27.37 -60.59
C PRO A 47 15.98 27.36 -59.05
N LYS A 48 17.00 26.92 -58.29
CA LYS A 48 16.94 27.00 -56.80
C LYS A 48 17.58 28.29 -56.29
N LYS A 49 16.78 29.33 -56.01
CA LYS A 49 17.23 30.51 -55.23
C LYS A 49 16.78 30.39 -53.77
N PHE A 50 17.72 30.17 -52.86
CA PHE A 50 17.57 30.43 -51.43
C PHE A 50 17.60 31.95 -51.19
N ALA A 51 16.59 32.50 -50.52
CA ALA A 51 16.62 33.88 -50.03
C ALA A 51 17.21 33.86 -48.60
N ASN A 52 18.44 34.32 -48.43
CA ASN A 52 19.06 34.46 -47.11
C ASN A 52 18.36 35.60 -46.34
N PHE A 53 17.94 35.33 -45.11
CA PHE A 53 17.44 36.34 -44.17
C PHE A 53 18.31 36.36 -42.92
N ALA A 54 18.48 37.54 -42.33
CA ALA A 54 19.13 37.72 -41.04
C ALA A 54 18.08 38.16 -40.01
N ILE A 55 18.06 37.51 -38.84
CA ILE A 55 17.24 37.93 -37.70
C ILE A 55 18.02 39.00 -36.96
N LEU A 56 17.48 40.22 -36.93
CA LEU A 56 18.13 41.36 -36.29
C LEU A 56 17.78 41.46 -34.79
N ALA A 57 16.59 41.03 -34.39
CA ALA A 57 16.11 41.11 -33.01
C ALA A 57 14.91 40.17 -32.78
N ILE A 58 14.72 39.78 -31.50
CA ILE A 58 13.59 39.01 -30.98
C ILE A 58 12.89 39.87 -29.94
N LEU A 59 11.58 40.12 -30.11
CA LEU A 59 10.79 40.97 -29.21
C LEU A 59 9.61 40.17 -28.64
N ARG A 60 9.40 40.29 -27.33
CA ARG A 60 8.24 39.71 -26.63
C ARG A 60 7.14 40.78 -26.53
N VAL A 61 5.93 40.46 -26.99
CA VAL A 61 4.84 41.44 -27.13
C VAL A 61 3.53 40.88 -26.57
N LYS A 62 2.90 41.64 -25.68
CA LYS A 62 1.66 41.23 -24.96
C LYS A 62 0.39 41.23 -25.81
N SER A 63 0.39 41.90 -26.97
CA SER A 63 -0.78 41.96 -27.86
C SER A 63 -0.37 42.19 -29.30
N LEU A 64 -0.72 41.24 -30.16
CA LEU A 64 -0.39 41.30 -31.58
C LEU A 64 -1.09 42.45 -32.31
N ARG A 65 -2.34 42.74 -31.94
CA ARG A 65 -3.13 43.82 -32.54
C ARG A 65 -2.58 45.20 -32.18
N GLY A 66 -2.14 45.39 -30.93
CA GLY A 66 -1.48 46.63 -30.50
C GLY A 66 -0.14 46.86 -31.20
N PHE A 67 0.65 45.79 -31.37
CA PHE A 67 1.91 45.83 -32.11
C PHE A 67 1.72 46.27 -33.57
N LEU A 68 0.79 45.62 -34.29
CA LEU A 68 0.50 45.91 -35.71
C LEU A 68 -0.05 47.33 -35.94
N LEU A 69 -0.80 47.89 -34.98
CA LEU A 69 -1.29 49.27 -35.05
C LEU A 69 -0.19 50.33 -34.79
N SER A 70 0.84 49.97 -34.03
CA SER A 70 1.99 50.85 -33.71
C SER A 70 3.10 50.84 -34.77
N MET A 71 3.10 49.85 -35.65
CA MET A 71 4.09 49.59 -36.70
C MET A 71 4.42 50.79 -37.60
N PRO A 72 3.42 51.58 -38.08
CA PRO A 72 3.70 52.74 -38.93
C PRO A 72 4.50 53.84 -38.20
N LYS A 73 4.31 53.98 -36.89
CA LYS A 73 5.03 54.97 -36.06
C LYS A 73 6.49 54.56 -35.81
N MET A 74 6.77 53.27 -35.63
CA MET A 74 8.15 52.75 -35.47
C MET A 74 8.96 52.79 -36.76
N MET A 75 8.34 52.55 -37.92
CA MET A 75 9.02 52.55 -39.22
C MET A 75 9.59 53.92 -39.60
N ASN A 76 9.03 55.02 -39.07
CA ASN A 76 9.53 56.37 -39.32
C ASN A 76 10.72 56.79 -38.43
N THR A 77 11.09 56.00 -37.41
CA THR A 77 12.16 56.36 -36.45
C THR A 77 13.51 55.71 -36.78
N ILE A 78 13.56 54.73 -37.68
CA ILE A 78 14.80 54.03 -38.06
C ILE A 78 15.46 54.80 -39.22
N SER A 79 16.36 55.72 -38.91
CA SER A 79 17.09 56.48 -39.94
C SER A 79 18.04 55.57 -40.73
N LYS A 80 18.18 55.82 -42.05
CA LYS A 80 19.01 55.06 -43.01
C LYS A 80 20.46 54.81 -42.58
N LYS A 81 21.00 55.54 -41.60
CA LYS A 81 22.40 55.42 -41.15
C LYS A 81 22.70 54.14 -40.37
N THR A 82 21.73 53.57 -39.65
CA THR A 82 21.96 52.35 -38.85
C THR A 82 21.98 51.07 -39.72
N LEU A 83 21.35 51.12 -40.90
CA LEU A 83 21.26 49.97 -41.81
C LEU A 83 22.56 49.72 -42.60
N LEU A 84 23.39 50.75 -42.78
CA LEU A 84 24.60 50.68 -43.60
C LEU A 84 25.76 49.95 -42.88
N ALA A 85 25.80 50.00 -41.54
CA ALA A 85 26.83 49.33 -40.74
C ALA A 85 26.67 47.80 -40.73
N ALA A 86 25.44 47.29 -40.83
CA ALA A 86 25.18 45.84 -40.83
C ALA A 86 25.43 45.18 -42.20
N LEU A 87 25.44 45.93 -43.30
CA LEU A 87 25.63 45.39 -44.66
C LEU A 87 27.10 45.15 -45.05
N LEU A 88 28.06 45.78 -44.37
CA LEU A 88 29.48 45.74 -44.76
C LEU A 88 30.24 44.48 -44.30
N VAL A 89 29.65 43.65 -43.43
CA VAL A 89 30.34 42.46 -42.88
C VAL A 89 30.19 41.21 -43.77
N VAL A 90 29.36 41.23 -44.82
CA VAL A 90 29.03 40.00 -45.58
C VAL A 90 29.20 40.13 -47.10
N SER A 91 29.79 41.21 -47.62
CA SER A 91 30.14 41.29 -49.04
C SER A 91 31.55 40.74 -49.29
N GLY A 92 31.65 39.42 -49.49
CA GLY A 92 32.90 38.78 -49.91
C GLY A 92 32.75 37.32 -50.32
N GLY A 93 32.30 37.08 -51.55
CA GLY A 93 32.73 35.89 -52.30
C GLY A 93 32.02 34.57 -52.04
N ILE A 94 30.80 34.45 -52.55
CA ILE A 94 30.23 33.31 -53.31
C ILE A 94 30.92 31.94 -53.10
N GLY A 95 30.32 31.12 -52.24
CA GLY A 95 30.49 29.67 -52.18
C GLY A 95 29.26 29.08 -51.49
N ALA A 96 28.54 28.20 -52.18
CA ALA A 96 27.19 27.76 -51.82
C ALA A 96 27.11 27.11 -50.42
N VAL A 97 26.42 27.77 -49.49
CA VAL A 97 25.88 27.11 -48.29
C VAL A 97 24.42 26.82 -48.57
N THR A 98 24.12 25.56 -48.88
CA THR A 98 22.78 25.02 -48.76
C THR A 98 22.40 25.09 -47.28
N LEU A 99 21.55 26.05 -46.91
CA LEU A 99 20.90 26.04 -45.60
C LEU A 99 19.94 24.85 -45.61
N ALA A 100 20.47 23.72 -45.15
CA ALA A 100 19.66 22.58 -44.77
C ALA A 100 18.58 23.09 -43.82
N GLN A 101 17.33 22.87 -44.23
CA GLN A 101 16.20 23.04 -43.36
C GLN A 101 16.37 21.99 -42.25
N VAL A 102 16.92 22.40 -41.11
CA VAL A 102 17.02 21.54 -39.93
C VAL A 102 15.62 21.44 -39.36
N ASP A 103 14.84 20.53 -39.91
CA ASP A 103 13.58 20.08 -39.33
C ASP A 103 13.98 19.18 -38.15
N VAL A 104 14.22 19.74 -36.96
CA VAL A 104 14.36 18.94 -35.73
C VAL A 104 12.98 18.44 -35.34
N LYS A 105 12.44 17.50 -36.12
CA LYS A 105 11.52 16.52 -35.56
C LYS A 105 12.40 15.54 -34.82
N SER A 106 12.26 15.47 -33.50
CA SER A 106 12.77 14.33 -32.73
C SER A 106 12.02 13.08 -33.20
N ASN A 107 12.44 12.54 -34.34
CA ASN A 107 11.95 11.29 -34.88
C ASN A 107 12.56 10.18 -34.03
N LEU A 108 11.96 9.95 -32.86
CA LEU A 108 12.38 8.93 -31.89
C LEU A 108 12.11 7.50 -32.39
N THR A 109 11.41 7.36 -33.53
CA THR A 109 11.01 6.08 -34.13
C THR A 109 12.17 5.10 -34.34
N ASN A 110 13.40 5.61 -34.50
CA ASN A 110 14.62 4.79 -34.58
C ASN A 110 15.72 5.17 -33.58
N ALA A 111 15.51 6.18 -32.72
CA ALA A 111 16.56 6.73 -31.85
C ALA A 111 16.51 6.19 -30.41
N VAL A 112 15.36 5.67 -29.97
CA VAL A 112 15.22 5.10 -28.63
C VAL A 112 15.18 3.59 -28.75
N GLN A 113 16.36 2.98 -28.86
CA GLN A 113 16.51 1.55 -28.65
C GLN A 113 17.02 1.33 -27.23
N ASN A 114 16.39 0.42 -26.48
CA ASN A 114 16.77 -0.03 -25.13
C ASN A 114 16.52 0.98 -23.99
N ILE A 115 15.25 1.34 -23.74
CA ILE A 115 14.88 2.05 -22.51
C ILE A 115 15.07 1.10 -21.32
N GLN A 116 16.13 1.29 -20.55
CA GLN A 116 16.43 0.48 -19.36
C GLN A 116 15.79 1.03 -18.09
N LYS A 117 15.58 2.35 -18.00
CA LYS A 117 15.01 3.05 -16.84
C LYS A 117 14.03 4.14 -17.26
N VAL A 118 12.91 4.24 -16.56
CA VAL A 118 11.91 5.30 -16.71
C VAL A 118 11.63 5.92 -15.34
N TYR A 119 11.78 7.23 -15.23
CA TYR A 119 11.54 7.99 -14.02
C TYR A 119 10.22 8.77 -14.14
N PHE A 120 9.32 8.59 -13.18
CA PHE A 120 8.14 9.43 -13.04
C PHE A 120 8.34 10.35 -11.84
N THR A 121 8.61 11.62 -12.12
CA THR A 121 8.84 12.64 -11.10
C THR A 121 8.02 13.88 -11.42
N PRO A 122 7.38 14.54 -10.43
CA PRO A 122 6.60 15.75 -10.68
C PRO A 122 7.45 16.90 -11.25
N ASN A 123 8.74 16.94 -10.91
CA ASN A 123 9.64 18.05 -11.22
C ASN A 123 10.73 17.68 -12.26
N GLY A 124 10.66 16.49 -12.86
CA GLY A 124 11.66 16.03 -13.84
C GLY A 124 13.04 15.73 -13.25
N LEU A 125 13.20 15.75 -11.93
CA LEU A 125 14.45 15.47 -11.22
C LEU A 125 14.29 14.25 -10.32
N PRO A 126 15.34 13.41 -10.17
CA PRO A 126 15.30 12.27 -9.26
C PRO A 126 15.04 12.71 -7.81
N SER A 127 14.19 11.96 -7.11
CA SER A 127 13.92 12.16 -5.68
C SER A 127 13.59 10.84 -4.99
N ASP A 128 13.63 10.79 -3.66
CA ASP A 128 13.27 9.58 -2.89
C ASP A 128 11.80 9.15 -3.08
N ASP A 129 10.96 10.05 -3.57
CA ASP A 129 9.53 9.84 -3.87
C ASP A 129 9.25 9.46 -5.33
N GLU A 130 10.29 9.25 -6.14
CA GLU A 130 10.13 8.89 -7.56
C GLU A 130 9.54 7.50 -7.76
N ILE A 131 8.75 7.35 -8.83
CA ILE A 131 8.45 6.01 -9.36
C ILE A 131 9.53 5.70 -10.40
N LEU A 132 10.31 4.65 -10.16
CA LEU A 132 11.34 4.16 -11.07
C LEU A 132 10.93 2.81 -11.63
N VAL A 133 10.82 2.71 -12.96
CA VAL A 133 10.60 1.47 -13.69
C VAL A 133 11.87 1.07 -14.40
N GLU A 134 12.44 -0.07 -14.04
CA GLU A 134 13.64 -0.64 -14.67
C GLU A 134 13.28 -1.94 -15.39
N ALA A 135 13.82 -2.15 -16.58
CA ALA A 135 13.67 -3.40 -17.33
C ALA A 135 15.05 -3.97 -17.67
N TYR A 136 15.36 -5.15 -17.15
CA TYR A 136 16.62 -5.86 -17.41
C TYR A 136 16.39 -7.37 -17.28
N ASP A 137 17.05 -8.17 -18.13
CA ASP A 137 17.02 -9.64 -18.10
C ASP A 137 15.62 -10.28 -18.01
N GLY A 138 14.60 -9.66 -18.63
CA GLY A 138 13.21 -10.12 -18.59
C GLY A 138 12.44 -9.77 -17.30
N LEU A 139 13.06 -9.08 -16.35
CA LEU A 139 12.45 -8.56 -15.13
C LEU A 139 12.04 -7.10 -15.32
N VAL A 140 10.81 -6.77 -14.91
CA VAL A 140 10.36 -5.38 -14.72
C VAL A 140 10.37 -5.08 -13.22
N LYS A 141 11.22 -4.16 -12.80
CA LYS A 141 11.31 -3.67 -11.42
C LYS A 141 10.62 -2.32 -11.33
N ILE A 142 9.63 -2.20 -10.45
CA ILE A 142 8.93 -0.95 -10.17
C ILE A 142 9.24 -0.57 -8.72
N SER A 143 9.81 0.61 -8.52
CA SER A 143 10.10 1.19 -7.20
C SER A 143 9.20 2.39 -6.97
N GLY A 144 8.63 2.55 -5.78
CA GLY A 144 7.79 3.70 -5.41
C GLY A 144 6.38 3.30 -4.97
N ARG A 145 5.45 4.28 -4.97
CA ARG A 145 4.02 4.07 -4.67
C ARG A 145 3.27 3.67 -5.93
N VAL A 146 2.58 2.53 -5.90
CA VAL A 146 1.92 1.99 -7.10
C VAL A 146 0.47 1.62 -6.82
N LEU A 147 -0.44 2.14 -7.64
CA LEU A 147 -1.85 1.77 -7.62
C LEU A 147 -2.26 1.17 -8.97
N LEU A 148 -2.58 -0.12 -8.97
CA LEU A 148 -3.18 -0.82 -10.09
C LEU A 148 -4.66 -0.99 -9.80
N GLN A 149 -5.54 -0.34 -10.58
CA GLN A 149 -6.98 -0.37 -10.35
C GLN A 149 -7.78 -0.13 -11.63
N LYS A 150 -9.07 -0.46 -11.61
CA LYS A 150 -10.04 -0.08 -12.65
C LYS A 150 -10.70 1.26 -12.33
N ASP A 151 -11.29 1.89 -13.34
CA ASP A 151 -12.11 3.08 -13.15
C ASP A 151 -13.28 2.80 -12.20
N GLY A 152 -13.46 3.66 -11.19
CA GLY A 152 -14.52 3.52 -10.19
C GLY A 152 -14.23 2.57 -9.02
N ASP A 153 -13.00 2.04 -8.92
CA ASP A 153 -12.57 1.24 -7.76
C ASP A 153 -12.36 2.10 -6.51
N GLU A 154 -12.06 3.40 -6.64
CA GLU A 154 -11.96 4.34 -5.50
C GLU A 154 -10.93 3.93 -4.42
N ASN A 155 -9.80 3.31 -4.79
CA ASN A 155 -8.73 3.02 -3.82
C ASN A 155 -7.89 4.27 -3.52
N LEU A 156 -7.37 4.37 -2.30
CA LEU A 156 -6.57 5.51 -1.81
C LEU A 156 -5.22 5.04 -1.25
N LEU A 157 -4.13 5.59 -1.80
CA LEU A 157 -2.77 5.52 -1.27
C LEU A 157 -2.28 6.93 -0.92
N THR A 158 -2.00 7.20 0.35
CA THR A 158 -1.52 8.53 0.75
C THR A 158 0.00 8.68 0.61
N PRO A 159 0.54 9.90 0.56
CA PRO A 159 1.99 10.12 0.53
C PRO A 159 2.76 9.51 1.70
N GLU A 160 2.15 9.49 2.87
CA GLU A 160 2.76 8.98 4.11
C GLU A 160 2.92 7.45 4.09
N ALA A 161 2.24 6.75 3.17
CA ALA A 161 2.32 5.31 3.05
C ALA A 161 3.68 4.80 2.55
N GLY A 162 4.62 5.67 2.15
CA GLY A 162 5.95 5.24 1.74
C GLY A 162 5.92 4.29 0.54
N LYS A 163 6.71 3.22 0.52
CA LYS A 163 6.80 2.29 -0.64
C LYS A 163 5.70 1.23 -0.59
N THR A 164 4.47 1.66 -0.85
CA THR A 164 3.26 0.83 -0.78
C THR A 164 2.68 0.54 -2.17
N PHE A 165 2.05 -0.63 -2.34
CA PHE A 165 1.27 -0.95 -3.54
C PHE A 165 -0.12 -1.53 -3.25
N ILE A 166 -1.08 -1.18 -4.11
CA ILE A 166 -2.39 -1.82 -4.25
C ILE A 166 -2.50 -2.43 -5.64
N ILE A 167 -2.82 -3.73 -5.73
CA ILE A 167 -2.89 -4.45 -7.01
C ILE A 167 -4.31 -4.46 -7.61
N GLN A 168 -5.34 -4.57 -6.79
CA GLN A 168 -6.73 -4.57 -7.24
C GLN A 168 -7.70 -4.26 -6.09
N GLY A 169 -9.00 -4.32 -6.35
CA GLY A 169 -10.05 -4.22 -5.33
C GLY A 169 -10.73 -2.87 -5.32
N LYS A 170 -11.64 -2.67 -4.35
CA LYS A 170 -12.54 -1.51 -4.32
C LYS A 170 -12.58 -0.83 -2.96
N LYS A 171 -12.37 0.48 -2.93
CA LYS A 171 -12.45 1.34 -1.74
C LYS A 171 -11.46 0.92 -0.65
N ASN A 172 -10.29 0.42 -1.03
CA ASN A 172 -9.21 0.13 -0.09
C ASN A 172 -8.42 1.40 0.21
N ILE A 173 -7.96 1.55 1.45
CA ILE A 173 -7.29 2.76 1.91
C ILE A 173 -6.02 2.40 2.67
N VAL A 174 -4.88 2.97 2.28
CA VAL A 174 -3.61 2.81 2.99
C VAL A 174 -3.03 4.17 3.38
N TYR A 175 -2.97 4.38 4.69
CA TYR A 175 -2.25 5.47 5.37
C TYR A 175 -0.97 4.97 6.07
N GLY A 176 -0.86 3.66 6.31
CA GLY A 176 0.25 3.04 7.03
C GLY A 176 1.53 3.05 6.21
N LYS A 177 2.66 3.30 6.87
CA LYS A 177 3.98 3.35 6.23
C LYS A 177 4.42 1.94 5.80
N ASP A 178 4.84 1.82 4.55
CA ASP A 178 5.38 0.59 3.94
C ASP A 178 4.43 -0.60 4.10
N ALA A 179 3.13 -0.33 4.14
CA ALA A 179 2.11 -1.36 4.15
C ALA A 179 1.94 -1.98 2.76
N PHE A 180 1.37 -3.17 2.71
CA PHE A 180 1.10 -3.89 1.48
C PHE A 180 -0.36 -4.33 1.46
N LEU A 181 -1.06 -4.05 0.36
CA LEU A 181 -2.45 -4.44 0.19
C LEU A 181 -2.68 -5.07 -1.19
N LEU A 182 -3.04 -6.35 -1.25
CA LEU A 182 -3.23 -7.04 -2.53
C LEU A 182 -4.58 -6.71 -3.18
N GLY A 183 -5.65 -6.71 -2.39
CA GLY A 183 -6.94 -6.23 -2.85
C GLY A 183 -8.09 -6.43 -1.87
N GLY A 184 -9.23 -6.89 -2.37
CA GLY A 184 -10.47 -6.99 -1.59
C GLY A 184 -11.27 -5.69 -1.61
N LYS A 185 -12.13 -5.49 -0.61
CA LYS A 185 -13.04 -4.34 -0.56
C LYS A 185 -13.09 -3.72 0.83
N LEU A 186 -13.03 -2.38 0.90
CA LEU A 186 -13.11 -1.60 2.15
C LEU A 186 -12.00 -1.94 3.16
N ASN A 187 -10.87 -2.47 2.71
CA ASN A 187 -9.76 -2.75 3.62
C ASN A 187 -8.99 -1.47 3.93
N LYS A 188 -8.51 -1.35 5.18
CA LYS A 188 -7.85 -0.15 5.67
C LYS A 188 -6.60 -0.46 6.47
N ALA A 189 -5.48 0.14 6.08
CA ALA A 189 -4.29 0.26 6.92
C ALA A 189 -4.19 1.71 7.44
N SER A 190 -4.36 1.90 8.75
CA SER A 190 -4.52 3.22 9.38
C SER A 190 -3.20 3.96 9.58
N THR A 191 -3.29 5.28 9.77
CA THR A 191 -2.12 6.13 10.06
C THR A 191 -1.37 5.60 11.29
N GLY A 192 -0.04 5.55 11.19
CA GLY A 192 0.82 5.03 12.26
C GLY A 192 0.89 3.50 12.35
N SER A 193 0.22 2.77 11.46
CA SER A 193 0.60 1.37 11.21
C SER A 193 1.87 1.31 10.36
N VAL A 194 2.73 0.33 10.61
CA VAL A 194 4.03 0.17 9.93
C VAL A 194 4.18 -1.26 9.44
N GLU A 195 4.55 -1.42 8.17
CA GLU A 195 4.81 -2.72 7.53
C GLU A 195 3.63 -3.71 7.69
N ALA A 196 2.41 -3.19 7.63
CA ALA A 196 1.20 -4.00 7.69
C ALA A 196 0.98 -4.74 6.37
N SER A 197 0.55 -6.01 6.44
CA SER A 197 0.22 -6.83 5.27
C SER A 197 -1.28 -7.16 5.25
N ILE A 198 -1.99 -6.71 4.22
CA ILE A 198 -3.40 -7.03 3.98
C ILE A 198 -3.53 -7.76 2.65
N VAL A 199 -3.73 -9.07 2.66
CA VAL A 199 -3.84 -9.87 1.43
C VAL A 199 -5.22 -9.69 0.76
N GLY A 200 -6.28 -9.46 1.53
CA GLY A 200 -7.59 -9.18 0.95
C GLY A 200 -8.73 -9.29 1.95
N GLY A 201 -9.89 -9.69 1.45
CA GLY A 201 -11.11 -9.79 2.26
C GLY A 201 -12.00 -8.56 2.16
N TYR A 202 -12.91 -8.43 3.11
CA TYR A 202 -13.93 -7.40 3.16
C TYR A 202 -13.91 -6.67 4.51
N ASP A 203 -13.71 -5.36 4.48
CA ASP A 203 -13.74 -4.50 5.67
C ASP A 203 -12.74 -4.94 6.77
N GLY A 204 -11.53 -5.33 6.36
CA GLY A 204 -10.41 -5.61 7.25
C GLY A 204 -9.70 -4.33 7.66
N GLU A 205 -9.40 -4.16 8.95
CA GLU A 205 -8.76 -2.95 9.48
C GLU A 205 -7.48 -3.27 10.26
N VAL A 206 -6.35 -2.73 9.81
CA VAL A 206 -5.13 -2.59 10.60
C VAL A 206 -5.14 -1.20 11.24
N GLN A 207 -5.23 -1.15 12.56
CA GLN A 207 -5.40 0.09 13.32
C GLN A 207 -4.07 0.80 13.58
N THR A 208 -4.16 2.04 14.05
CA THR A 208 -3.01 2.86 14.44
C THR A 208 -2.14 2.15 15.48
N GLY A 209 -0.82 2.25 15.32
CA GLY A 209 0.17 1.68 16.23
C GLY A 209 0.51 0.20 16.00
N VAL A 210 -0.19 -0.49 15.08
CA VAL A 210 0.17 -1.86 14.71
C VAL A 210 1.46 -1.86 13.88
N GLN A 211 2.42 -2.68 14.28
CA GLN A 211 3.67 -2.90 13.55
C GLN A 211 3.73 -4.35 13.08
N TYR A 212 4.11 -4.60 11.82
CA TYR A 212 4.24 -5.95 11.26
C TYR A 212 2.95 -6.79 11.32
N GLY A 213 1.78 -6.14 11.34
CA GLY A 213 0.49 -6.80 11.46
C GLY A 213 0.04 -7.45 10.16
N THR A 214 -0.51 -8.66 10.21
CA THR A 214 -0.97 -9.40 9.02
C THR A 214 -2.45 -9.75 9.05
N LEU A 215 -3.21 -9.27 8.06
CA LEU A 215 -4.56 -9.71 7.75
C LEU A 215 -4.55 -10.48 6.42
N VAL A 216 -4.81 -11.78 6.45
CA VAL A 216 -4.81 -12.56 5.21
C VAL A 216 -6.15 -12.46 4.47
N GLY A 217 -7.28 -12.44 5.18
CA GLY A 217 -8.58 -12.29 4.54
C GLY A 217 -9.75 -12.38 5.50
N GLY A 218 -10.91 -12.80 4.98
CA GLY A 218 -12.16 -12.86 5.72
C GLY A 218 -12.93 -11.54 5.72
N SER A 219 -13.80 -11.34 6.71
CA SER A 219 -14.66 -10.16 6.80
C SER A 219 -14.60 -9.50 8.17
N TYR A 220 -14.57 -8.17 8.24
CA TYR A 220 -14.65 -7.42 9.49
C TYR A 220 -13.56 -7.77 10.52
N ASN A 221 -12.38 -8.21 10.07
CA ASN A 221 -11.28 -8.58 10.94
C ASN A 221 -10.44 -7.35 11.30
N LYS A 222 -9.94 -7.29 12.54
CA LYS A 222 -9.19 -6.12 13.05
C LYS A 222 -7.89 -6.51 13.74
N LEU A 223 -6.82 -5.81 13.42
CA LEU A 223 -5.60 -5.76 14.24
C LEU A 223 -5.57 -4.43 14.98
N GLY A 224 -5.59 -4.48 16.31
CA GLY A 224 -5.39 -3.34 17.19
C GLY A 224 -3.99 -3.35 17.76
N SER A 225 -3.36 -2.17 17.89
CA SER A 225 -2.15 -1.77 18.65
C SER A 225 -0.96 -2.72 18.95
N GLY A 226 -1.00 -4.01 18.63
CA GLY A 226 0.02 -5.00 18.95
C GLY A 226 1.05 -5.13 17.83
N VAL A 227 2.25 -5.56 18.20
CA VAL A 227 3.36 -5.83 17.28
C VAL A 227 3.28 -7.28 16.78
N SER A 228 3.50 -7.51 15.49
CA SER A 228 3.56 -8.86 14.89
C SER A 228 2.33 -9.72 15.19
N SER A 229 1.14 -9.10 15.13
CA SER A 229 -0.14 -9.78 15.31
C SER A 229 -0.71 -10.24 13.97
N ALA A 230 -1.50 -11.32 13.97
CA ALA A 230 -2.08 -11.82 12.74
C ALA A 230 -3.49 -12.40 12.88
N VAL A 231 -4.29 -12.22 11.83
CA VAL A 231 -5.57 -12.91 11.62
C VAL A 231 -5.55 -13.53 10.23
N ILE A 232 -5.71 -14.85 10.16
CA ILE A 232 -5.67 -15.59 8.89
C ILE A 232 -7.00 -15.49 8.12
N GLY A 233 -8.13 -15.42 8.81
CA GLY A 233 -9.42 -15.33 8.14
C GLY A 233 -10.59 -15.38 9.08
N GLY A 234 -11.75 -15.75 8.54
CA GLY A 234 -13.00 -15.78 9.28
C GLY A 234 -13.69 -14.42 9.36
N SER A 235 -14.59 -14.23 10.33
CA SER A 235 -15.41 -13.02 10.44
C SER A 235 -15.40 -12.40 11.82
N GLU A 236 -15.30 -11.07 11.90
CA GLU A 236 -15.42 -10.31 13.15
C GLU A 236 -14.40 -10.75 14.22
N ASN A 237 -13.17 -11.05 13.80
CA ASN A 237 -12.08 -11.37 14.70
C ASN A 237 -11.25 -10.12 15.03
N LYS A 238 -10.71 -10.06 16.24
CA LYS A 238 -9.91 -8.92 16.71
C LYS A 238 -8.70 -9.37 17.53
N VAL A 239 -7.50 -8.95 17.13
CA VAL A 239 -6.28 -9.14 17.93
C VAL A 239 -5.79 -7.78 18.39
N LYS A 240 -5.50 -7.60 19.69
CA LYS A 240 -4.83 -6.40 20.22
C LYS A 240 -3.44 -6.66 20.79
N GLY A 241 -3.17 -7.88 21.21
CA GLY A 241 -1.91 -8.26 21.81
C GLY A 241 -0.80 -8.44 20.79
N SER A 242 0.42 -8.19 21.23
CA SER A 242 1.64 -8.40 20.45
C SER A 242 1.96 -9.90 20.37
N HIS A 243 2.51 -10.34 19.24
CA HIS A 243 2.85 -11.74 18.97
C HIS A 243 1.64 -12.70 19.11
N SER A 244 0.43 -12.17 18.94
CA SER A 244 -0.81 -12.91 19.08
C SER A 244 -1.44 -13.22 17.74
N PHE A 245 -2.13 -14.34 17.68
CA PHE A 245 -2.57 -14.94 16.42
C PHE A 245 -3.99 -15.47 16.52
N ILE A 246 -4.82 -15.16 15.52
CA ILE A 246 -6.10 -15.83 15.31
C ILE A 246 -6.04 -16.65 14.02
N GLY A 247 -6.16 -17.98 14.18
CA GLY A 247 -6.12 -18.93 13.05
C GLY A 247 -7.35 -18.87 12.15
N GLY A 248 -8.45 -18.32 12.66
CA GLY A 248 -9.70 -18.14 11.93
C GLY A 248 -10.92 -18.39 12.83
N GLY A 249 -12.09 -18.40 12.20
CA GLY A 249 -13.37 -18.58 12.89
C GLY A 249 -14.19 -17.29 12.98
N MET A 250 -15.01 -17.13 14.01
CA MET A 250 -15.97 -16.01 14.08
C MET A 250 -16.09 -15.43 15.49
N LEU A 251 -16.11 -14.10 15.62
CA LEU A 251 -16.30 -13.43 16.92
C LEU A 251 -15.24 -13.88 17.95
N THR A 252 -13.97 -13.87 17.54
CA THR A 252 -12.82 -14.17 18.41
C THR A 252 -12.06 -12.88 18.71
N GLU A 253 -11.95 -12.51 19.98
CA GLU A 253 -11.12 -11.38 20.43
C GLU A 253 -9.97 -11.88 21.33
N ILE A 254 -8.73 -11.45 21.04
CA ILE A 254 -7.52 -11.72 21.83
C ILE A 254 -6.88 -10.38 22.19
N ASN A 255 -6.74 -10.06 23.48
CA ASN A 255 -6.23 -8.75 23.91
C ASN A 255 -4.76 -8.74 24.33
N GLY A 256 -4.24 -9.83 24.87
CA GLY A 256 -2.89 -9.81 25.42
C GLY A 256 -1.89 -10.58 24.60
N ASP A 257 -0.65 -10.48 25.06
CA ASP A 257 0.52 -10.82 24.29
C ASP A 257 0.77 -12.34 24.25
N GLY A 258 1.42 -12.81 23.19
CA GLY A 258 1.80 -14.22 23.03
C GLY A 258 0.62 -15.19 23.09
N SER A 259 -0.55 -14.78 22.59
CA SER A 259 -1.81 -15.49 22.75
C SER A 259 -2.36 -16.04 21.44
N PHE A 260 -3.09 -17.15 21.54
CA PHE A 260 -3.70 -17.86 20.41
C PHE A 260 -5.22 -17.90 20.57
N GLY A 261 -5.95 -17.59 19.48
CA GLY A 261 -7.40 -17.73 19.41
C GLY A 261 -7.86 -18.44 18.14
N ALA A 262 -8.88 -19.27 18.24
CA ALA A 262 -9.58 -19.82 17.08
C ALA A 262 -10.99 -20.29 17.42
N GLY A 263 -11.77 -20.58 16.38
CA GLY A 263 -13.14 -21.07 16.52
C GLY A 263 -14.14 -19.93 16.66
N LYS A 264 -15.19 -20.12 17.45
CA LYS A 264 -16.29 -19.18 17.53
C LYS A 264 -16.60 -18.74 18.96
N ASN A 265 -16.94 -17.45 19.11
CA ASN A 265 -17.32 -16.84 20.38
C ASN A 265 -16.27 -17.04 21.47
N VAL A 266 -15.07 -16.53 21.18
CA VAL A 266 -13.98 -16.41 22.15
C VAL A 266 -13.83 -14.94 22.48
N LYS A 267 -13.81 -14.59 23.77
CA LYS A 267 -13.69 -13.20 24.22
C LYS A 267 -12.40 -13.03 25.00
N ALA A 268 -11.69 -11.95 24.68
CA ALA A 268 -10.56 -11.55 25.47
C ALA A 268 -11.02 -11.16 26.89
N ALA A 269 -10.28 -11.62 27.89
CA ALA A 269 -10.58 -11.27 29.26
C ALA A 269 -10.19 -9.82 29.59
N SER A 270 -10.84 -9.24 30.59
CA SER A 270 -10.50 -7.93 31.15
C SER A 270 -9.19 -7.94 31.97
N ASN A 271 -8.81 -9.10 32.49
CA ASN A 271 -7.80 -9.26 33.55
C ASN A 271 -6.80 -10.40 33.28
N ALA A 272 -7.02 -11.17 32.22
CA ALA A 272 -6.25 -12.37 31.88
C ALA A 272 -5.95 -12.34 30.39
N THR A 273 -4.99 -11.49 30.02
CA THR A 273 -4.79 -11.10 28.64
C THR A 273 -3.73 -11.95 27.97
N ASP A 274 -2.67 -12.33 28.68
CA ASP A 274 -1.42 -12.79 28.06
C ASP A 274 -1.22 -14.31 28.14
N ARG A 275 -0.46 -14.84 27.17
CA ARG A 275 -0.04 -16.25 27.08
C ARG A 275 -1.20 -17.24 27.14
N VAL A 276 -2.37 -16.88 26.59
CA VAL A 276 -3.55 -17.75 26.59
C VAL A 276 -3.69 -18.51 25.27
N PHE A 277 -4.17 -19.75 25.35
CA PHE A 277 -4.63 -20.52 24.19
C PHE A 277 -6.13 -20.76 24.31
N LEU A 278 -6.90 -20.28 23.33
CA LEU A 278 -8.36 -20.34 23.36
C LEU A 278 -8.93 -20.97 22.08
N TRP A 279 -9.73 -22.02 22.23
CA TRP A 279 -10.53 -22.59 21.14
C TRP A 279 -11.94 -22.94 21.59
N SER A 280 -12.95 -22.62 20.76
CA SER A 280 -14.35 -22.91 21.07
C SER A 280 -15.17 -23.25 19.83
N ASP A 281 -16.02 -24.27 19.94
CA ASP A 281 -17.02 -24.65 18.92
C ASP A 281 -18.29 -23.78 18.92
N ASN A 282 -18.44 -22.91 19.93
CA ASN A 282 -19.62 -22.08 20.16
C ASN A 282 -20.94 -22.84 20.34
N TYR A 283 -20.90 -23.97 21.05
CA TYR A 283 -22.15 -24.62 21.39
C TYR A 283 -22.95 -23.78 22.43
N SER A 284 -24.12 -23.27 22.02
CA SER A 284 -24.88 -22.23 22.73
C SER A 284 -25.78 -22.73 23.87
N SER A 285 -26.02 -24.04 23.99
CA SER A 285 -27.11 -24.54 24.84
C SER A 285 -26.74 -24.82 26.31
N TRP A 286 -25.50 -24.64 26.77
CA TRP A 286 -25.14 -25.00 28.16
C TRP A 286 -24.03 -24.21 28.88
N TYR A 287 -23.37 -23.22 28.27
CA TYR A 287 -22.28 -22.52 28.97
C TYR A 287 -22.37 -21.02 28.82
N ARG A 288 -23.33 -20.45 29.55
CA ARG A 288 -23.20 -19.09 30.01
C ARG A 288 -22.18 -19.14 31.17
N VAL A 289 -20.94 -18.67 30.97
CA VAL A 289 -19.85 -18.75 31.98
C VAL A 289 -20.26 -18.16 33.35
N ASP A 290 -21.29 -17.32 33.35
CA ASP A 290 -21.90 -16.62 34.48
C ASP A 290 -23.44 -16.55 34.41
N GLY A 291 -24.09 -17.39 33.59
CA GLY A 291 -25.53 -17.27 33.38
C GLY A 291 -25.96 -16.16 32.40
N ASN A 292 -25.06 -15.40 31.75
CA ASN A 292 -25.35 -14.55 30.57
C ASN A 292 -24.30 -14.59 29.41
N GLU A 293 -23.05 -14.99 29.62
CA GLU A 293 -21.97 -14.89 28.61
C GLU A 293 -21.69 -16.22 27.89
N MET A 294 -22.04 -16.30 26.60
CA MET A 294 -21.83 -17.50 25.76
C MET A 294 -20.36 -17.69 25.32
N ARG A 295 -19.51 -16.69 25.54
CA ARG A 295 -18.14 -16.67 25.03
C ARG A 295 -17.15 -17.35 25.97
N LEU A 296 -16.24 -18.13 25.41
CA LEU A 296 -15.11 -18.67 26.16
C LEU A 296 -14.17 -17.51 26.52
N ARG A 297 -13.97 -17.28 27.82
CA ARG A 297 -13.18 -16.17 28.36
C ARG A 297 -12.22 -16.69 29.44
N PRO A 298 -10.90 -16.49 29.30
CA PRO A 298 -9.98 -16.85 30.36
C PRO A 298 -10.18 -15.95 31.59
N VAL A 299 -9.90 -16.49 32.77
CA VAL A 299 -9.93 -15.72 34.04
C VAL A 299 -8.54 -15.52 34.62
N LYS A 300 -7.55 -16.28 34.13
CA LYS A 300 -6.13 -16.18 34.44
C LYS A 300 -5.32 -16.16 33.14
N GLU A 301 -4.19 -15.47 33.15
CA GLU A 301 -3.17 -15.57 32.09
C GLU A 301 -2.60 -17.00 32.02
N GLU A 302 -1.78 -17.29 31.01
CA GLU A 302 -1.06 -18.58 30.90
C GLU A 302 -1.97 -19.82 30.84
N THR A 303 -3.21 -19.62 30.41
CA THR A 303 -4.23 -20.68 30.46
C THR A 303 -4.48 -21.27 29.08
N PHE A 304 -4.62 -22.60 29.04
CA PHE A 304 -5.03 -23.35 27.86
C PHE A 304 -6.49 -23.79 27.99
N LEU A 305 -7.39 -23.17 27.24
CA LEU A 305 -8.83 -23.44 27.27
C LEU A 305 -9.34 -23.94 25.93
N ILE A 306 -9.99 -25.10 25.94
CA ILE A 306 -10.69 -25.68 24.80
C ILE A 306 -12.13 -26.00 25.21
N ARG A 307 -13.09 -25.60 24.38
CA ARG A 307 -14.50 -26.00 24.50
C ARG A 307 -14.96 -26.72 23.23
N SER A 308 -15.21 -28.03 23.37
CA SER A 308 -15.74 -28.92 22.33
C SER A 308 -16.92 -29.72 22.88
N LEU A 309 -18.10 -29.61 22.29
CA LEU A 309 -19.32 -30.32 22.69
C LEU A 309 -19.10 -31.84 22.73
N ASN A 310 -18.50 -32.38 21.69
CA ASN A 310 -18.27 -33.81 21.55
C ASN A 310 -16.93 -34.25 22.17
N GLY A 311 -16.31 -33.41 23.00
CA GLY A 311 -15.09 -33.75 23.71
C GLY A 311 -13.81 -33.55 22.89
N ILE A 312 -12.69 -33.92 23.51
CA ILE A 312 -11.32 -33.81 23.00
C ILE A 312 -10.80 -35.24 22.80
N GLY A 313 -10.46 -35.61 21.57
CA GLY A 313 -9.84 -36.90 21.26
C GLY A 313 -8.32 -36.82 21.26
N ILE A 314 -7.66 -37.78 21.91
CA ILE A 314 -6.21 -38.00 21.84
C ILE A 314 -5.98 -39.42 21.33
N GLY A 315 -5.47 -39.56 20.11
CA GLY A 315 -5.32 -40.87 19.45
C GLY A 315 -6.64 -41.50 18.97
N THR A 316 -7.76 -40.76 19.06
CA THR A 316 -9.08 -41.16 18.53
C THR A 316 -9.70 -40.03 17.69
N ASN A 317 -10.39 -40.41 16.63
CA ASN A 317 -11.15 -39.48 15.76
C ASN A 317 -12.63 -39.37 16.17
N ASP A 318 -13.10 -40.23 17.07
CA ASP A 318 -14.49 -40.28 17.54
C ASP A 318 -14.50 -40.34 19.07
N PRO A 319 -14.33 -39.18 19.74
CA PRO A 319 -14.38 -39.12 21.19
C PRO A 319 -15.80 -39.49 21.66
N GLN A 320 -15.92 -40.58 22.42
CA GLN A 320 -17.23 -41.09 22.86
C GLN A 320 -17.79 -40.28 24.04
N LEU A 321 -16.91 -39.61 24.78
CA LEU A 321 -17.27 -38.82 25.94
C LEU A 321 -17.52 -37.36 25.55
N LYS A 322 -18.80 -36.97 25.48
CA LYS A 322 -19.19 -35.57 25.32
C LYS A 322 -18.56 -34.71 26.42
N GLN A 323 -17.99 -33.58 26.02
CA GLN A 323 -17.33 -32.61 26.91
C GLN A 323 -16.17 -33.18 27.76
N GLY A 324 -15.68 -34.39 27.43
CA GLY A 324 -14.57 -35.02 28.12
C GLY A 324 -13.28 -35.01 27.31
N VAL A 325 -12.25 -35.65 27.86
CA VAL A 325 -11.03 -36.01 27.14
C VAL A 325 -11.06 -37.53 26.96
N ASP A 326 -11.06 -37.99 25.72
CA ASP A 326 -11.04 -39.41 25.35
C ASP A 326 -9.68 -39.75 24.77
N VAL A 327 -8.98 -40.70 25.41
CA VAL A 327 -7.59 -41.05 25.07
C VAL A 327 -7.53 -42.51 24.64
N ASN A 328 -7.23 -42.75 23.38
CA ASN A 328 -6.89 -44.07 22.86
C ASN A 328 -5.41 -44.35 23.15
N GLY A 329 -5.12 -44.76 24.39
CA GLY A 329 -3.78 -44.98 24.88
C GLY A 329 -3.72 -44.91 26.40
N LEU A 330 -2.52 -44.69 26.93
CA LEU A 330 -2.30 -44.52 28.37
C LEU A 330 -2.33 -43.04 28.75
N VAL A 331 -2.95 -42.73 29.89
CA VAL A 331 -2.84 -41.43 30.55
C VAL A 331 -1.89 -41.57 31.74
N GLN A 332 -0.71 -40.95 31.65
CA GLN A 332 0.20 -40.85 32.79
C GLN A 332 -0.18 -39.64 33.64
N ILE A 333 -0.68 -39.91 34.83
CA ILE A 333 -0.95 -38.88 35.83
C ILE A 333 0.33 -38.71 36.66
N GLY A 334 0.89 -37.49 36.69
CA GLY A 334 2.14 -37.22 37.38
C GLY A 334 2.08 -37.43 38.90
N ASP A 335 3.24 -37.37 39.56
CA ASP A 335 3.42 -37.51 41.01
C ASP A 335 3.58 -36.15 41.72
N GLN A 336 3.00 -35.09 41.15
CA GLN A 336 3.13 -33.69 41.54
C GLN A 336 3.31 -33.50 43.06
N VAL A 337 4.43 -32.86 43.43
CA VAL A 337 4.81 -32.54 44.82
C VAL A 337 4.12 -31.28 45.36
N LEU A 338 3.24 -30.65 44.59
CA LEU A 338 2.47 -29.50 45.06
C LEU A 338 1.67 -29.89 46.32
N ALA A 339 1.75 -29.05 47.36
CA ALA A 339 0.98 -29.25 48.57
C ALA A 339 -0.52 -29.22 48.24
N CYS A 340 -1.29 -30.10 48.87
CA CYS A 340 -2.74 -30.02 48.75
C CYS A 340 -3.22 -28.77 49.50
N GLY A 341 -3.99 -27.95 48.80
CA GLY A 341 -4.55 -26.69 49.28
C GLY A 341 -5.64 -26.23 48.31
N GLY A 342 -6.09 -24.97 48.43
CA GLY A 342 -7.13 -24.43 47.55
C GLY A 342 -6.79 -24.53 46.07
N ASP A 343 -5.55 -24.23 45.67
CA ASP A 343 -5.13 -24.25 44.26
C ASP A 343 -5.02 -25.67 43.66
N ALA A 344 -4.87 -26.69 44.51
CA ALA A 344 -4.78 -28.09 44.10
C ALA A 344 -6.07 -28.87 44.36
N GLN A 345 -7.11 -28.23 44.90
CA GLN A 345 -8.36 -28.91 45.26
C GLN A 345 -8.98 -29.62 44.05
N GLY A 346 -9.30 -30.90 44.21
CA GLY A 346 -9.82 -31.75 43.14
C GLY A 346 -8.76 -32.31 42.19
N ALA A 347 -7.50 -31.89 42.30
CA ALA A 347 -6.41 -32.46 41.51
C ALA A 347 -6.19 -33.93 41.87
N MET A 348 -5.75 -34.70 40.88
CA MET A 348 -5.42 -36.13 40.99
C MET A 348 -3.93 -36.32 40.70
N ARG A 349 -3.29 -37.20 41.47
CA ARG A 349 -1.89 -37.61 41.24
C ARG A 349 -1.74 -39.12 41.38
N TYR A 350 -0.75 -39.69 40.71
CA TYR A 350 -0.36 -41.08 40.88
C TYR A 350 1.04 -41.15 41.50
N ARG A 351 1.13 -41.65 42.73
CA ARG A 351 2.38 -41.67 43.51
C ARG A 351 2.60 -43.04 44.12
N ASN A 352 3.78 -43.64 43.91
CA ASN A 352 4.18 -44.94 44.49
C ASN A 352 3.13 -46.06 44.36
N GLY A 353 2.39 -46.08 43.25
CA GLY A 353 1.34 -47.05 42.98
C GLY A 353 -0.05 -46.68 43.54
N CYS A 354 -0.21 -45.48 44.08
CA CYS A 354 -1.44 -45.02 44.73
C CYS A 354 -2.02 -43.82 44.01
N PHE A 355 -3.33 -43.88 43.79
CA PHE A 355 -4.11 -42.77 43.24
C PHE A 355 -4.60 -41.87 44.38
N CYS A 356 -4.20 -40.61 44.33
CA CYS A 356 -4.50 -39.63 45.37
C CYS A 356 -5.29 -38.46 44.80
N ASN A 357 -6.27 -37.96 45.54
CA ASN A 357 -6.97 -36.71 45.24
C ASN A 357 -6.73 -35.67 46.34
N CYS A 358 -6.66 -34.40 45.99
CA CYS A 358 -6.57 -33.33 46.97
C CYS A 358 -7.98 -32.86 47.36
N ASN A 359 -8.34 -32.90 48.65
CA ASN A 359 -9.65 -32.45 49.14
C ASN A 359 -9.71 -30.95 49.47
N GLY A 360 -8.66 -30.19 49.14
CA GLY A 360 -8.51 -28.76 49.48
C GLY A 360 -7.69 -28.51 50.76
N ALA A 361 -7.38 -29.54 51.53
CA ALA A 361 -6.52 -29.43 52.72
C ALA A 361 -5.42 -30.49 52.76
N THR A 362 -5.75 -31.74 52.40
CA THR A 362 -4.81 -32.86 52.40
C THR A 362 -5.04 -33.77 51.20
N TRP A 363 -3.98 -34.46 50.81
CA TRP A 363 -4.05 -35.51 49.81
C TRP A 363 -4.65 -36.79 50.44
N VAL A 364 -5.72 -37.28 49.83
CA VAL A 364 -6.48 -38.45 50.26
C VAL A 364 -6.33 -39.57 49.24
N ALA A 365 -6.32 -40.81 49.69
CA ALA A 365 -6.29 -41.98 48.81
C ALA A 365 -7.69 -42.27 48.27
N MET A 366 -7.82 -42.40 46.95
CA MET A 366 -9.12 -42.76 46.33
C MET A 366 -9.44 -44.24 46.47
N ASN A 367 -8.43 -45.09 46.65
CA ASN A 367 -8.59 -46.48 47.06
C ASN A 367 -7.84 -46.68 48.40
N PRO A 368 -8.52 -46.55 49.55
CA PRO A 368 -7.86 -46.51 50.85
C PRO A 368 -7.31 -47.89 51.24
N SER A 369 -5.99 -48.02 51.17
CA SER A 369 -5.20 -49.05 51.85
C SER A 369 -4.26 -48.40 52.85
N ALA A 370 -3.78 -49.14 53.86
CA ALA A 370 -2.80 -48.61 54.81
C ALA A 370 -1.57 -48.01 54.10
N LYS A 371 -1.12 -48.66 53.01
CA LYS A 371 -0.08 -48.14 52.11
C LYS A 371 -0.49 -46.80 51.50
N CYS A 372 -1.62 -46.74 50.82
CA CYS A 372 -2.01 -45.54 50.07
C CYS A 372 -2.42 -44.37 50.96
N LEU A 373 -2.96 -44.61 52.16
CA LEU A 373 -3.21 -43.56 53.14
C LEU A 373 -1.91 -42.86 53.56
N ASN A 374 -0.82 -43.61 53.76
CA ASN A 374 0.48 -43.05 54.09
C ASN A 374 1.13 -42.36 52.88
N VAL A 375 1.13 -43.01 51.72
CA VAL A 375 1.72 -42.46 50.48
C VAL A 375 1.03 -41.17 50.05
N CYS A 376 -0.30 -41.11 50.14
CA CYS A 376 -1.03 -39.93 49.72
C CYS A 376 -0.83 -38.76 50.67
N ARG A 377 -0.69 -38.96 51.98
CA ARG A 377 -0.50 -37.87 52.96
C ARG A 377 0.87 -37.18 52.89
N GLN A 378 1.89 -37.88 52.38
CA GLN A 378 3.23 -37.33 52.10
C GLN A 378 3.19 -36.42 50.87
#